data_AF-A0A938H1T1-F1
#
_entry.id   AF-A0A938H1T1-F1
#
_cell.length_a   1.000
_cell.length_b   1.000
_cell.length_c   1.000
_cell.angle_alpha   90.00
_cell.angle_beta   90.00
_cell.angle_gamma   90.00
#
_symmetry.space_group_name_H-M   'P 1'
#
loop_
_entity.id
_entity.type
_entity.pdbx_description
1 polymer ?
#
loop_
_entity_poly.entity_id
_entity_poly.type
_entity_poly.pdbx_seq_one_letter_code
_entity_poly.pdbx_strand_id
1 'polypeptide(L)'
;MRFANPTPLRVGARGTLHGWTVTVAGRVVLGVEIEGERYSWNEFNLVDARGNSGTLVYEETEDGPQWKLFRLLTPPTPLSVAEARRKRVGDTLDFGGEAIPITLVDRSRVYHIEGRAPEGVEVGDLADFLNADGGEHMYVVSWTGNDVEYYEGRDVPAGKVAAAFRFSREIAKRFASRRESRGRRSSTARFESAASVADLKKLLVGIGIVVAVVVVPIVILENWKPDFWETKFNLAKPRVAQPQALRLANGATGTLAQRSYTVGAQAQVQVGRIAGRFERREYQLTAPASPGALLVNGLTGGTRQWHLLQPVKPPLQFTPHEAAARRKGNQLRLSDTTVTVTELFLTQTRQVDGDPGASLLPAGLQYGFLGSSGAESWLARWNERDLVLYRGRPLDEQDVLAALGPGPEKPK
;
A
#
# COMPACT_ATOMS: atom_id res chain seq x y z
N MET A 1 7.33 21.77 -5.21
CA MET A 1 7.59 20.97 -3.99
C MET A 1 8.98 20.37 -4.09
N ARG A 2 9.78 20.39 -3.03
CA ARG A 2 11.07 19.68 -3.01
C ARG A 2 10.88 18.39 -2.21
N PHE A 3 10.95 17.24 -2.87
CA PHE A 3 10.95 15.92 -2.20
C PHE A 3 12.30 15.57 -1.56
N ALA A 4 13.19 16.58 -1.47
CA ALA A 4 14.48 16.46 -0.82
C ALA A 4 14.28 16.00 0.62
N ASN A 5 15.12 15.05 1.05
CA ASN A 5 15.09 14.54 2.41
C ASN A 5 15.51 15.64 3.39
N PRO A 6 14.61 16.11 4.28
CA PRO A 6 14.93 17.18 5.22
C PRO A 6 15.83 16.69 6.35
N THR A 7 16.05 15.38 6.44
CA THR A 7 16.82 14.73 7.51
C THR A 7 18.19 14.27 7.00
N PRO A 8 19.11 13.85 7.88
CA PRO A 8 20.35 13.15 7.53
C PRO A 8 20.17 11.64 7.36
N LEU A 9 19.01 11.07 7.72
CA LEU A 9 18.74 9.64 7.60
C LEU A 9 18.65 9.25 6.13
N ARG A 10 19.36 8.22 5.68
CA ARG A 10 19.45 7.80 4.27
C ARG A 10 19.04 6.34 4.12
N VAL A 11 18.54 5.99 2.94
CA VAL A 11 18.35 4.59 2.55
C VAL A 11 19.67 3.83 2.69
N GLY A 12 19.62 2.64 3.27
CA GLY A 12 20.78 1.81 3.61
C GLY A 12 21.42 2.13 4.96
N ALA A 13 21.02 3.21 5.65
CA ALA A 13 21.52 3.50 6.99
C ALA A 13 21.11 2.38 7.96
N ARG A 14 22.06 1.97 8.81
CA ARG A 14 21.86 0.95 9.84
C ARG A 14 21.91 1.58 11.22
N GLY A 15 21.05 1.13 12.12
CA GLY A 15 21.01 1.64 13.47
C GLY A 15 20.27 0.71 14.43
N THR A 16 20.35 1.02 15.72
CA THR A 16 19.65 0.28 16.77
C THR A 16 18.73 1.23 17.53
N LEU A 17 17.42 1.09 17.34
CA LEU A 17 16.38 1.87 18.01
C LEU A 17 15.69 0.99 19.05
N HIS A 18 15.73 1.36 20.33
CA HIS A 18 15.08 0.59 21.41
C HIS A 18 15.46 -0.91 21.40
N GLY A 19 16.75 -1.22 21.14
CA GLY A 19 17.24 -2.60 21.03
C GLY A 19 16.94 -3.29 19.68
N TRP A 20 16.13 -2.68 18.82
CA TRP A 20 15.80 -3.20 17.50
C TRP A 20 16.83 -2.73 16.45
N THR A 21 17.62 -3.67 15.93
CA THR A 21 18.63 -3.38 14.91
C THR A 21 18.03 -3.45 13.52
N VAL A 22 18.10 -2.33 12.80
CA VAL A 22 17.37 -2.12 11.55
C VAL A 22 18.24 -1.50 10.46
N THR A 23 17.80 -1.69 9.22
CA THR A 23 18.25 -0.94 8.04
C THR A 23 17.09 -0.11 7.51
N VAL A 24 17.35 1.13 7.09
CA VAL A 24 16.39 1.95 6.34
C VAL A 24 16.28 1.38 4.93
N ALA A 25 15.20 0.65 4.66
CA ALA A 25 14.95 0.07 3.35
C ALA A 25 14.51 1.10 2.31
N GLY A 26 13.78 2.14 2.74
CA GLY A 26 13.28 3.18 1.87
C GLY A 26 12.74 4.38 2.65
N ARG A 27 12.40 5.43 1.92
CA ARG A 27 11.70 6.62 2.42
C ARG A 27 10.50 6.90 1.53
N VAL A 28 9.36 7.18 2.15
CA VAL A 28 8.13 7.61 1.50
C VAL A 28 7.83 9.04 1.95
N VAL A 29 7.40 9.90 1.04
CA VAL A 29 6.84 11.22 1.37
C VAL A 29 5.35 11.16 1.17
N LEU A 30 4.60 11.30 2.25
CA LEU A 30 3.15 11.35 2.22
C LEU A 30 2.68 12.77 2.53
N GLY A 31 1.41 13.04 2.26
CA GLY A 31 0.77 14.27 2.67
C GLY A 31 -0.72 14.27 2.46
N VAL A 32 -1.38 15.24 3.06
CA VAL A 32 -2.80 15.54 2.92
C VAL A 32 -2.96 16.94 2.34
N GLU A 33 -4.08 17.20 1.66
CA GLU A 33 -4.44 18.54 1.21
C GLU A 33 -5.53 19.08 2.13
N ILE A 34 -5.19 20.12 2.90
CA ILE A 34 -6.06 20.78 3.87
C ILE A 34 -6.25 22.22 3.37
N GLU A 35 -7.50 22.58 3.05
CA GLU A 35 -7.85 23.94 2.59
C GLU A 35 -7.02 24.44 1.39
N GLY A 36 -6.60 23.52 0.51
CA GLY A 36 -5.77 23.83 -0.65
C GLY A 36 -4.27 23.98 -0.33
N GLU A 37 -3.88 23.90 0.95
CA GLU A 37 -2.49 23.78 1.36
C GLU A 37 -2.12 22.31 1.55
N ARG A 38 -0.88 21.96 1.20
CA ARG A 38 -0.39 20.60 1.35
C ARG A 38 0.46 20.50 2.61
N TYR A 39 0.00 19.67 3.53
CA TYR A 39 0.79 19.23 4.66
C TYR A 39 1.45 17.88 4.31
N SER A 40 2.73 17.69 4.66
CA SER A 40 3.49 16.49 4.27
C SER A 40 4.48 16.04 5.33
N TRP A 41 4.69 14.73 5.43
CA TRP A 41 5.63 14.10 6.34
C TRP A 41 6.49 13.05 5.60
N ASN A 42 7.56 12.60 6.25
CA ASN A 42 8.45 11.57 5.71
C ASN A 42 8.32 10.30 6.54
N GLU A 43 8.22 9.16 5.88
CA GLU A 43 8.17 7.84 6.49
C GLU A 43 9.38 7.04 6.06
N PHE A 44 10.20 6.61 7.02
CA PHE A 44 11.36 5.77 6.79
C PHE A 44 10.98 4.31 7.08
N ASN A 45 10.95 3.48 6.03
CA ASN A 45 10.70 2.05 6.14
C ASN A 45 11.92 1.37 6.78
N LEU A 46 11.76 0.85 7.99
CA LEU A 46 12.78 0.14 8.74
C LEU A 46 12.55 -1.36 8.62
N VAL A 47 13.62 -2.11 8.34
CA VAL A 47 13.58 -3.58 8.29
C VAL A 47 14.74 -4.19 9.07
N ASP A 48 14.50 -5.29 9.77
CA ASP A 48 15.56 -6.09 10.37
C ASP A 48 15.96 -7.30 9.51
N ALA A 49 16.96 -8.04 9.98
CA ALA A 49 17.47 -9.23 9.29
C ALA A 49 16.46 -10.39 9.22
N ARG A 50 15.42 -10.39 10.06
CA ARG A 50 14.36 -11.40 10.08
C ARG A 50 13.17 -11.00 9.21
N GLY A 51 13.22 -9.83 8.58
CA GLY A 51 12.13 -9.31 7.76
C GLY A 51 11.03 -8.62 8.55
N ASN A 52 11.19 -8.41 9.86
CA ASN A 52 10.24 -7.57 10.59
C ASN A 52 10.40 -6.12 10.12
N SER A 53 9.29 -5.42 10.03
CA SER A 53 9.25 -4.03 9.58
C SER A 53 8.65 -3.10 10.62
N GLY A 54 8.83 -1.80 10.39
CA GLY A 54 8.29 -0.70 11.16
C GLY A 54 8.57 0.60 10.42
N THR A 55 7.86 1.67 10.79
CA THR A 55 7.93 2.95 10.10
C THR A 55 8.39 4.01 11.07
N LEU A 56 9.53 4.63 10.78
CA LEU A 56 9.98 5.81 11.52
C LEU A 56 9.50 7.06 10.78
N VAL A 57 8.54 7.76 11.37
CA VAL A 57 7.94 8.98 10.82
C VAL A 57 8.72 10.19 11.27
N TYR A 58 8.97 11.11 10.35
CA TYR A 58 9.51 12.45 10.58
C TYR A 58 8.51 13.49 10.10
N GLU A 59 8.24 14.43 10.98
CA GLU A 59 7.37 15.57 10.74
C GLU A 59 8.05 16.86 11.21
N GLU A 60 7.84 17.95 10.48
CA GLU A 60 8.24 19.28 10.93
C GLU A 60 6.99 20.04 11.36
N THR A 61 6.83 20.24 12.67
CA THR A 61 5.70 20.96 13.28
C THR A 61 6.10 22.39 13.65
N GLU A 62 5.14 23.18 14.13
CA GLU A 62 5.43 24.51 14.68
C GLU A 62 6.38 24.46 15.89
N ASP A 63 6.31 23.38 16.68
CA ASP A 63 7.19 23.14 17.82
C ASP A 63 8.56 22.57 17.44
N GLY A 64 8.73 22.23 16.16
CA GLY A 64 9.96 21.73 15.58
C GLY A 64 9.86 20.28 15.09
N PRO A 65 11.01 19.64 14.83
CA PRO A 65 11.04 18.28 14.29
C PRO A 65 10.53 17.25 15.30
N GLN A 66 9.56 16.44 14.88
CA GLN A 66 9.03 15.33 15.65
C GLN A 66 9.35 14.00 14.96
N TRP A 67 9.54 12.96 15.77
CA TRP A 67 9.85 11.61 15.32
C TRP A 67 8.96 10.62 16.05
N LYS A 68 8.32 9.72 15.30
CA LYS A 68 7.48 8.67 15.87
C LYS A 68 7.83 7.33 15.23
N LEU A 69 7.96 6.28 16.04
CA LEU A 69 8.18 4.92 15.54
C LEU A 69 6.87 4.16 15.59
N PHE A 70 6.37 3.76 14.42
CA PHE A 70 5.17 2.96 14.25
C PHE A 70 5.50 1.50 13.98
N ARG A 71 4.72 0.60 14.59
CA ARG A 71 4.75 -0.83 14.31
C ARG A 71 3.34 -1.36 14.09
N LEU A 72 3.22 -2.36 13.23
CA LEU A 72 1.97 -3.04 12.97
C LEU A 72 1.48 -3.74 14.25
N LEU A 73 0.19 -3.63 14.53
CA LEU A 73 -0.48 -4.35 15.61
C LEU A 73 -1.72 -5.08 15.06
N THR A 74 -2.21 -6.06 15.81
CA THR A 74 -3.53 -6.67 15.57
C THR A 74 -4.43 -6.34 16.76
N PRO A 75 -5.47 -5.49 16.59
CA PRO A 75 -6.37 -5.19 17.69
C PRO A 75 -7.21 -6.44 18.03
N PRO A 76 -7.72 -6.57 19.26
CA PRO A 76 -8.60 -7.68 19.63
C PRO A 76 -9.91 -7.67 18.83
N THR A 77 -10.39 -6.47 18.48
CA THR A 77 -11.61 -6.26 17.71
C THR A 77 -11.29 -5.39 16.49
N PRO A 78 -10.80 -6.00 15.39
CA PRO A 78 -10.51 -5.24 14.17
C PRO A 78 -11.80 -4.72 13.53
N LEU A 79 -11.78 -3.46 13.14
CA LEU A 79 -12.80 -2.84 12.30
C LEU A 79 -12.75 -3.40 10.88
N SER A 80 -13.92 -3.56 10.28
CA SER A 80 -14.09 -3.60 8.84
C SER A 80 -13.86 -2.21 8.22
N VAL A 81 -13.57 -2.16 6.92
CA VAL A 81 -13.49 -0.89 6.17
C VAL A 81 -14.78 -0.08 6.28
N ALA A 82 -15.94 -0.74 6.28
CA ALA A 82 -17.23 -0.06 6.40
C ALA A 82 -17.38 0.62 7.77
N GLU A 83 -16.88 0.00 8.84
CA GLU A 83 -16.86 0.60 10.18
C GLU A 83 -15.85 1.75 10.27
N ALA A 84 -14.62 1.55 9.77
CA ALA A 84 -13.60 2.59 9.75
C ALA A 84 -14.09 3.86 9.02
N ARG A 85 -14.77 3.72 7.87
CA ARG A 85 -15.36 4.84 7.11
C ARG A 85 -16.47 5.59 7.84
N ARG A 86 -17.15 4.96 8.80
CA ARG A 86 -18.19 5.59 9.59
C ARG A 86 -17.65 6.35 10.80
N LYS A 87 -16.39 6.08 11.20
CA LYS A 87 -15.76 6.79 12.30
C LYS A 87 -15.57 8.26 12.01
N ARG A 88 -15.66 9.08 13.05
CA ARG A 88 -15.48 10.55 13.04
C ARG A 88 -14.56 10.95 14.18
N VAL A 89 -14.03 12.18 14.10
CA VAL A 89 -13.34 12.81 15.22
C VAL A 89 -14.27 12.83 16.44
N GLY A 90 -13.77 12.41 17.60
CA GLY A 90 -14.53 12.26 18.85
C GLY A 90 -15.09 10.85 19.09
N ASP A 91 -15.23 10.00 18.05
CA ASP A 91 -15.50 8.57 18.27
C ASP A 91 -14.30 7.91 18.95
N THR A 92 -14.49 6.74 19.58
CA THR A 92 -13.40 6.00 20.23
C THR A 92 -12.99 4.74 19.47
N LEU A 93 -11.76 4.29 19.70
CA LEU A 93 -11.22 3.00 19.28
C LEU A 93 -10.84 2.16 20.49
N ASP A 94 -11.00 0.84 20.35
CA ASP A 94 -10.60 -0.14 21.35
C ASP A 94 -9.43 -0.98 20.82
N PHE A 95 -8.30 -0.92 21.53
CA PHE A 95 -7.09 -1.68 21.24
C PHE A 95 -6.77 -2.72 22.34
N GLY A 96 -7.77 -3.14 23.12
CA GLY A 96 -7.62 -4.06 24.25
C GLY A 96 -7.29 -3.36 25.57
N GLY A 97 -7.75 -2.12 25.72
CA GLY A 97 -7.46 -1.25 26.86
C GLY A 97 -8.51 -0.15 27.00
N GLU A 98 -8.09 1.03 27.46
CA GLU A 98 -8.97 2.20 27.51
C GLU A 98 -9.40 2.63 26.10
N ALA A 99 -10.64 3.08 25.95
CA ALA A 99 -11.16 3.56 24.68
C ALA A 99 -10.52 4.91 24.33
N ILE A 100 -9.82 4.98 23.19
CA ILE A 100 -9.00 6.14 22.82
C ILE A 100 -9.77 7.00 21.81
N PRO A 101 -9.94 8.31 22.05
CA PRO A 101 -10.67 9.18 21.12
C PRO A 101 -9.90 9.40 19.82
N ILE A 102 -10.63 9.39 18.72
CA ILE A 102 -10.15 9.72 17.38
C ILE A 102 -9.96 11.24 17.31
N THR A 103 -8.74 11.65 16.99
CA THR A 103 -8.34 13.07 16.89
C THR A 103 -8.26 13.56 15.45
N LEU A 104 -8.11 12.64 14.48
CA LEU A 104 -8.03 12.97 13.06
C LEU A 104 -8.67 11.89 12.21
N VAL A 105 -9.35 12.30 11.13
CA VAL A 105 -9.79 11.44 10.02
C VAL A 105 -9.47 12.17 8.73
N ASP A 106 -8.67 11.56 7.84
CA ASP A 106 -8.23 12.20 6.60
C ASP A 106 -7.86 11.16 5.52
N ARG A 107 -7.41 11.63 4.36
CA ARG A 107 -6.91 10.82 3.25
C ARG A 107 -5.53 11.28 2.83
N SER A 108 -4.54 10.42 3.09
CA SER A 108 -3.16 10.66 2.66
C SER A 108 -2.96 10.30 1.19
N ARG A 109 -1.95 10.94 0.58
CA ARG A 109 -1.42 10.59 -0.73
C ARG A 109 0.09 10.35 -0.63
N VAL A 110 0.58 9.33 -1.32
CA VAL A 110 2.01 9.11 -1.52
C VAL A 110 2.52 10.00 -2.65
N TYR A 111 3.44 10.92 -2.35
CA TYR A 111 4.00 11.86 -3.32
C TYR A 111 5.36 11.43 -3.88
N HIS A 112 6.16 10.73 -3.09
CA HIS A 112 7.51 10.34 -3.48
C HIS A 112 7.97 9.10 -2.74
N ILE A 113 8.79 8.29 -3.41
CA ILE A 113 9.43 7.10 -2.84
C ILE A 113 10.91 7.13 -3.23
N GLU A 114 11.77 6.86 -2.26
CA GLU A 114 13.21 6.66 -2.39
C GLU A 114 13.58 5.29 -1.82
N GLY A 115 14.33 4.47 -2.55
CA GLY A 115 14.65 3.11 -2.12
C GLY A 115 13.45 2.16 -2.20
N ARG A 116 13.34 1.22 -1.24
CA ARG A 116 12.29 0.20 -1.20
C ARG A 116 11.12 0.64 -0.31
N ALA A 117 9.98 0.88 -0.95
CA ALA A 117 8.71 1.15 -0.27
C ALA A 117 8.25 -0.05 0.60
N PRO A 118 7.33 0.18 1.56
CA PRO A 118 6.53 -0.91 2.11
C PRO A 118 5.80 -1.70 1.00
N GLU A 119 5.49 -2.97 1.27
CA GLU A 119 4.78 -3.82 0.32
C GLU A 119 3.44 -3.17 -0.08
N GLY A 120 3.18 -3.08 -1.39
CA GLY A 120 1.93 -2.52 -1.90
C GLY A 120 1.85 -0.98 -1.94
N VAL A 121 2.90 -0.25 -1.54
CA VAL A 121 2.92 1.22 -1.55
C VAL A 121 3.64 1.77 -2.78
N GLU A 122 2.95 2.60 -3.56
CA GLU A 122 3.46 3.26 -4.76
C GLU A 122 3.17 4.78 -4.78
N VAL A 123 3.92 5.52 -5.61
CA VAL A 123 3.66 6.96 -5.80
C VAL A 123 2.29 7.18 -6.44
N GLY A 124 1.51 8.04 -5.80
CA GLY A 124 0.15 8.41 -6.20
C GLY A 124 -0.93 7.70 -5.39
N ASP A 125 -0.59 6.66 -4.64
CA ASP A 125 -1.53 5.90 -3.83
C ASP A 125 -2.25 6.78 -2.81
N LEU A 126 -3.51 6.45 -2.57
CA LEU A 126 -4.39 7.10 -1.62
C LEU A 126 -4.77 6.10 -0.54
N ALA A 127 -4.63 6.50 0.72
CA ALA A 127 -5.11 5.75 1.85
C ALA A 127 -5.97 6.67 2.72
N ASP A 128 -7.18 6.22 3.03
CA ASP A 128 -7.94 6.85 4.11
C ASP A 128 -7.30 6.40 5.43
N PHE A 129 -7.30 7.27 6.43
CA PHE A 129 -6.81 6.92 7.75
C PHE A 129 -7.50 7.73 8.83
N LEU A 130 -7.36 7.23 10.06
CA LEU A 130 -7.72 7.95 11.26
C LEU A 130 -6.63 7.76 12.31
N ASN A 131 -6.47 8.79 13.14
CA ASN A 131 -5.54 8.78 14.26
C ASN A 131 -6.33 8.85 15.56
N ALA A 132 -5.91 8.10 16.57
CA ALA A 132 -6.36 8.20 17.94
C ALA A 132 -5.15 8.42 18.85
N ASP A 133 -5.22 9.44 19.70
CA ASP A 133 -4.10 9.86 20.55
C ASP A 133 -4.40 9.48 22.01
N GLY A 134 -3.59 8.57 22.55
CA GLY A 134 -3.64 8.11 23.94
C GLY A 134 -2.58 8.77 24.83
N GLY A 135 -1.96 9.86 24.38
CA GLY A 135 -0.89 10.56 25.09
C GLY A 135 0.48 9.95 24.81
N GLU A 136 0.84 8.86 25.51
CA GLU A 136 2.14 8.19 25.28
C GLU A 136 2.18 7.39 23.97
N HIS A 137 1.00 6.97 23.51
CA HIS A 137 0.82 6.13 22.33
C HIS A 137 -0.09 6.82 21.33
N MET A 138 0.28 6.74 20.06
CA MET A 138 -0.56 7.16 18.95
C MET A 138 -1.00 5.92 18.17
N TYR A 139 -2.29 5.78 17.93
CA TYR A 139 -2.84 4.68 17.15
C TYR A 139 -3.30 5.19 15.80
N VAL A 140 -2.94 4.46 14.74
CA VAL A 140 -3.34 4.78 13.37
C VAL A 140 -4.08 3.59 12.80
N VAL A 141 -5.27 3.86 12.26
CA VAL A 141 -6.01 2.89 11.44
C VAL A 141 -6.01 3.42 10.03
N SER A 142 -5.39 2.69 9.11
CA SER A 142 -5.35 3.06 7.69
C SER A 142 -6.05 2.00 6.87
N TRP A 143 -6.77 2.41 5.82
CA TRP A 143 -7.43 1.48 4.93
C TRP A 143 -7.34 1.89 3.47
N THR A 144 -7.15 0.87 2.63
CA THR A 144 -7.16 0.98 1.17
C THR A 144 -7.97 -0.16 0.60
N GLY A 145 -8.94 0.16 -0.27
CA GLY A 145 -9.85 -0.87 -0.80
C GLY A 145 -10.66 -1.56 0.31
N ASN A 146 -10.36 -2.82 0.57
CA ASN A 146 -11.02 -3.67 1.59
C ASN A 146 -10.08 -4.05 2.75
N ASP A 147 -8.84 -3.59 2.73
CA ASP A 147 -7.84 -3.94 3.73
C ASP A 147 -7.72 -2.83 4.77
N VAL A 148 -7.61 -3.20 6.05
CA VAL A 148 -7.41 -2.29 7.18
C VAL A 148 -6.14 -2.69 7.91
N GLU A 149 -5.26 -1.73 8.14
CA GLU A 149 -4.01 -1.88 8.86
C GLU A 149 -4.03 -1.01 10.12
N TYR A 150 -3.40 -1.52 11.17
CA TYR A 150 -3.37 -0.89 12.49
C TYR A 150 -1.93 -0.70 12.93
N TYR A 151 -1.61 0.49 13.42
CA TYR A 151 -0.28 0.83 13.87
C TYR A 151 -0.31 1.45 15.25
N GLU A 152 0.69 1.09 16.07
CA GLU A 152 1.00 1.74 17.34
C GLU A 152 2.26 2.54 17.13
N GLY A 153 2.17 3.85 17.37
CA GLY A 153 3.23 4.83 17.31
C GLY A 153 3.66 5.26 18.69
N ARG A 154 4.97 5.46 18.86
CA ARG A 154 5.55 6.09 20.05
C ARG A 154 6.52 7.18 19.68
N ASP A 155 6.57 8.22 20.49
CA ASP A 155 7.54 9.30 20.31
C ASP A 155 8.97 8.79 20.51
N VAL A 156 9.84 9.18 19.57
CA VAL A 156 11.26 8.89 19.64
C VAL A 156 12.00 10.23 19.71
N PRO A 157 12.64 10.57 20.84
CA PRO A 157 13.43 11.79 20.91
C PRO A 157 14.47 11.87 19.79
N ALA A 158 14.60 13.04 19.16
CA ALA A 158 15.51 13.25 18.03
C ALA A 158 16.96 12.82 18.36
N GLY A 159 17.41 13.06 19.60
CA GLY A 159 18.72 12.59 20.09
C GLY A 159 18.87 11.07 20.11
N LYS A 160 17.80 10.31 20.39
CA LYS A 160 17.80 8.84 20.31
C LYS A 160 17.90 8.36 18.87
N VAL A 161 17.19 8.99 17.92
CA VAL A 161 17.34 8.67 16.49
C VAL A 161 18.77 8.95 16.02
N ALA A 162 19.32 10.11 16.37
CA ALA A 162 20.68 10.47 16.00
C ALA A 162 21.73 9.51 16.57
N ALA A 163 21.58 9.11 17.83
CA ALA A 163 22.45 8.12 18.46
C ALA A 163 22.31 6.73 17.79
N ALA A 164 21.08 6.29 17.53
CA ALA A 164 20.79 4.99 16.93
C ALA A 164 21.47 4.81 15.56
N PHE A 165 21.44 5.86 14.73
CA PHE A 165 22.02 5.85 13.37
C PHE A 165 23.42 6.48 13.28
N ARG A 166 24.05 6.76 14.44
CA ARG A 166 25.43 7.26 14.55
C ARG A 166 25.70 8.54 13.75
N PHE A 167 24.75 9.49 13.78
CA PHE A 167 24.98 10.79 13.16
C PHE A 167 26.08 11.56 13.90
N SER A 168 26.89 12.34 13.17
CA SER A 168 27.91 13.17 13.80
C SER A 168 27.26 14.17 14.76
N ARG A 169 27.96 14.60 15.82
CA ARG A 169 27.41 15.56 16.80
C ARG A 169 26.95 16.86 16.15
N GLU A 170 27.60 17.31 15.09
CA GLU A 170 27.22 18.50 14.35
C GLU A 170 25.91 18.31 13.58
N ILE A 171 25.76 17.14 12.93
CA ILE A 171 24.52 16.74 12.26
C ILE A 171 23.38 16.57 13.28
N ALA A 172 23.66 15.94 14.42
CA ALA A 172 22.70 15.74 15.51
C ALA A 172 22.24 17.06 16.15
N LYS A 173 23.13 18.07 16.24
CA LYS A 173 22.74 19.41 16.69
C LYS A 173 21.77 20.05 15.70
N ARG A 174 22.08 20.05 14.40
CA ARG A 174 21.16 20.56 13.35
C ARG A 174 19.82 19.81 13.32
N PHE A 175 19.84 18.54 13.70
CA PHE A 175 18.68 17.67 13.83
C PHE A 175 17.76 18.04 15.02
N ALA A 176 18.32 18.64 16.07
CA ALA A 176 17.59 19.07 17.27
C ALA A 176 17.32 20.60 17.33
N SER A 177 18.12 21.41 16.62
CA SER A 177 18.22 22.85 16.83
C SER A 177 17.55 23.72 15.77
N ARG A 178 16.59 23.21 14.97
CA ARG A 178 15.88 24.03 13.97
C ARG A 178 14.86 25.01 14.60
N ARG A 179 15.13 25.48 15.82
CA ARG A 179 14.27 26.36 16.63
C ARG A 179 14.62 27.85 16.52
N GLU A 180 15.63 28.24 15.73
CA GLU A 180 16.11 29.63 15.67
C GLU A 180 16.15 30.20 14.25
N SER A 181 14.98 30.49 13.65
CA SER A 181 14.91 31.50 12.57
C SER A 181 13.49 32.01 12.25
N ARG A 182 12.49 31.88 13.12
CA ARG A 182 11.22 32.61 12.97
C ARG A 182 10.91 33.42 14.22
N GLY A 183 10.75 34.71 14.00
CA GLY A 183 10.78 35.76 15.00
C GLY A 183 9.75 35.59 16.11
N ARG A 184 10.27 35.76 17.32
CA ARG A 184 9.62 36.01 18.59
C ARG A 184 8.59 37.16 18.48
N ARG A 185 7.30 36.84 18.57
CA ARG A 185 6.27 37.74 19.13
C ARG A 185 5.40 36.94 20.08
N SER A 186 5.47 37.29 21.36
CA SER A 186 4.59 36.81 22.41
C SER A 186 3.29 37.60 22.42
N SER A 187 2.17 36.94 22.69
CA SER A 187 1.05 37.57 23.39
C SER A 187 0.13 36.52 24.01
N THR A 188 0.03 36.62 25.33
CA THR A 188 -1.02 36.08 26.22
C THR A 188 -2.38 36.75 25.97
N ALA A 189 -3.48 35.96 25.93
CA ALA A 189 -4.86 36.35 26.32
C ALA A 189 -5.76 35.10 26.24
N ARG A 190 -6.22 34.53 27.37
CA ARG A 190 -7.54 34.73 28.01
C ARG A 190 -8.73 34.76 27.03
N PHE A 191 -9.54 33.72 27.14
CA PHE A 191 -10.81 33.47 26.46
C PHE A 191 -11.89 34.46 26.90
N GLU A 192 -12.42 35.23 25.95
CA GLU A 192 -13.82 35.65 25.92
C GLU A 192 -14.35 35.41 24.51
N SER A 193 -15.59 34.93 24.46
CA SER A 193 -16.28 34.37 23.31
C SER A 193 -16.67 35.40 22.23
N ALA A 194 -16.29 35.17 20.98
CA ALA A 194 -17.11 35.40 19.78
C ALA A 194 -16.35 34.91 18.52
N ALA A 195 -17.08 34.23 17.63
CA ALA A 195 -16.58 33.46 16.50
C ALA A 195 -15.78 34.25 15.44
N SER A 196 -14.66 33.68 14.97
CA SER A 196 -14.10 33.97 13.64
C SER A 196 -13.33 32.76 13.07
N VAL A 197 -13.32 32.66 11.74
CA VAL A 197 -12.69 31.59 10.92
C VAL A 197 -11.16 31.46 11.14
N ALA A 198 -10.53 32.43 11.82
CA ALA A 198 -9.11 32.38 12.17
C ALA A 198 -8.78 31.41 13.32
N ASP A 199 -9.75 31.05 14.17
CA ASP A 199 -9.52 30.17 15.33
C ASP A 199 -9.57 28.67 14.99
N LEU A 200 -10.15 28.29 13.85
CA LEU A 200 -10.12 26.89 13.38
C LEU A 200 -8.71 26.46 12.94
N LYS A 201 -7.91 27.39 12.40
CA LYS A 201 -6.50 27.14 12.06
C LYS A 201 -5.62 26.92 13.30
N LYS A 202 -6.00 27.44 14.47
CA LYS A 202 -5.28 27.16 15.73
C LYS A 202 -5.71 25.84 16.37
N LEU A 203 -6.95 25.39 16.11
CA LEU A 203 -7.44 24.10 16.59
C LEU A 203 -6.85 22.89 15.81
N LEU A 204 -6.52 23.08 14.53
CA LEU A 204 -5.95 22.02 13.68
C LEU A 204 -4.41 22.01 13.63
N VAL A 205 -3.76 23.06 14.13
CA VAL A 205 -2.30 23.20 14.16
C VAL A 205 -1.71 23.01 15.57
N GLY A 206 -2.56 22.78 16.58
CA GLY A 206 -2.17 22.49 17.95
C GLY A 206 -2.59 21.11 18.44
N ILE A 207 -1.97 20.03 17.96
CA ILE A 207 -1.78 18.83 18.80
C ILE A 207 -0.40 18.96 19.45
N GLY A 208 -0.30 20.02 20.25
CA GLY A 208 0.75 20.30 21.20
C GLY A 208 0.18 20.07 22.59
N ILE A 209 0.77 19.09 23.27
CA ILE A 209 0.57 18.69 24.67
C ILE A 209 0.24 19.89 25.58
N VAL A 210 -0.95 19.90 26.19
CA VAL A 210 -1.22 20.63 27.43
C VAL A 210 -2.20 19.84 28.30
N VAL A 211 -1.70 19.21 29.37
CA VAL A 211 -2.35 19.31 30.69
C VAL A 211 -1.29 19.70 31.72
N ALA A 212 -1.65 20.74 32.47
CA ALA A 212 -0.81 21.50 33.36
C ALA A 212 -0.50 20.80 34.70
N VAL A 213 0.64 21.20 35.23
CA VAL A 213 1.20 20.98 36.57
C VAL A 213 0.27 21.49 37.68
N VAL A 214 -0.04 20.66 38.69
CA VAL A 214 -0.04 21.01 40.13
C VAL A 214 0.26 19.76 41.00
N VAL A 215 1.49 19.70 41.51
CA VAL A 215 1.96 19.25 42.85
C VAL A 215 1.66 17.82 43.33
N VAL A 216 2.69 16.94 43.34
CA VAL A 216 3.33 16.32 44.53
C VAL A 216 4.78 15.90 44.16
N PRO A 217 5.82 16.19 44.98
CA PRO A 217 7.23 16.01 44.64
C PRO A 217 7.83 14.64 45.04
N ILE A 218 8.87 14.23 44.30
CA ILE A 218 10.02 13.39 44.71
C ILE A 218 9.70 12.11 45.50
N VAL A 219 9.65 10.95 44.82
CA VAL A 219 10.33 9.66 45.14
C VAL A 219 10.29 8.82 43.84
N ILE A 220 11.29 7.97 43.59
CA ILE A 220 11.42 6.98 42.49
C ILE A 220 12.13 7.49 41.22
N LEU A 221 13.32 8.09 41.41
CA LEU A 221 14.50 7.61 40.66
C LEU A 221 14.97 6.33 41.36
N GLU A 222 15.41 5.32 40.60
CA GLU A 222 15.79 3.94 41.03
C GLU A 222 14.64 2.91 41.08
N ASN A 223 14.11 2.51 39.91
CA ASN A 223 13.67 1.11 39.68
C ASN A 223 13.28 0.81 38.22
N TRP A 224 13.99 1.37 37.24
CA TRP A 224 13.86 0.90 35.85
C TRP A 224 14.60 -0.43 35.69
N LYS A 225 13.94 -1.53 36.07
CA LYS A 225 14.38 -2.89 35.73
C LYS A 225 14.16 -3.15 34.23
N PRO A 226 15.04 -3.92 33.55
CA PRO A 226 14.88 -4.25 32.12
C PRO A 226 13.77 -5.28 31.83
N ASP A 227 13.04 -5.75 32.83
CA ASP A 227 12.28 -7.01 32.76
C ASP A 227 10.84 -6.89 32.20
N PHE A 228 10.49 -5.79 31.52
CA PHE A 228 9.11 -5.60 31.00
C PHE A 228 8.97 -5.77 29.47
N TRP A 229 10.03 -6.17 28.76
CA TRP A 229 9.96 -6.47 27.31
C TRP A 229 9.57 -7.92 26.97
N GLU A 230 9.23 -8.74 27.97
CA GLU A 230 8.76 -10.12 27.81
C GLU A 230 7.24 -10.29 27.83
N THR A 231 6.45 -9.23 27.62
CA THR A 231 5.09 -9.47 27.13
C THR A 231 5.25 -10.12 25.77
N LYS A 232 4.89 -11.41 25.67
CA LYS A 232 4.91 -12.18 24.42
C LYS A 232 4.06 -11.44 23.39
N PHE A 233 4.68 -10.54 22.65
CA PHE A 233 4.13 -10.03 21.41
C PHE A 233 4.01 -11.25 20.52
N ASN A 234 2.78 -11.74 20.35
CA ASN A 234 2.44 -12.49 19.17
C ASN A 234 2.59 -11.50 18.01
N LEU A 235 3.84 -11.27 17.60
CA LEU A 235 4.17 -10.76 16.29
C LEU A 235 3.32 -11.60 15.36
N ALA A 236 2.37 -10.97 14.67
CA ALA A 236 1.70 -11.60 13.56
C ALA A 236 2.80 -12.27 12.75
N LYS A 237 2.69 -13.60 12.56
CA LYS A 237 3.70 -14.37 11.83
C LYS A 237 4.04 -13.56 10.58
N PRO A 238 5.34 -13.38 10.24
CA PRO A 238 5.71 -12.66 9.04
C PRO A 238 4.82 -13.19 7.92
N ARG A 239 4.12 -12.28 7.22
CA ARG A 239 3.39 -12.66 6.01
C ARG A 239 4.42 -13.40 5.19
N VAL A 240 4.21 -14.71 5.07
CA VAL A 240 5.13 -15.64 4.42
C VAL A 240 5.53 -14.95 3.13
N ALA A 241 6.85 -14.77 2.92
CA ALA A 241 7.40 -14.22 1.69
C ALA A 241 6.52 -14.74 0.56
N GLN A 242 5.83 -13.83 -0.15
CA GLN A 242 4.90 -14.26 -1.18
C GLN A 242 5.65 -15.29 -2.03
N PRO A 243 5.18 -16.56 -2.09
CA PRO A 243 5.89 -17.58 -2.82
C PRO A 243 6.15 -17.00 -4.20
N GLN A 244 7.40 -17.06 -4.67
CA GLN A 244 7.77 -16.56 -6.00
C GLN A 244 6.66 -16.97 -6.96
N ALA A 245 5.97 -15.98 -7.53
CA ALA A 245 4.79 -16.23 -8.34
C ALA A 245 5.16 -17.30 -9.37
N LEU A 246 4.44 -18.41 -9.31
CA LEU A 246 4.73 -19.62 -10.05
C LEU A 246 4.98 -19.29 -11.52
N ARG A 247 6.14 -19.67 -12.04
CA ARG A 247 6.57 -19.37 -13.40
C ARG A 247 6.50 -20.63 -14.27
N LEU A 248 5.66 -20.58 -15.29
CA LEU A 248 5.62 -21.63 -16.32
C LEU A 248 6.79 -21.45 -17.29
N ALA A 249 7.38 -22.56 -17.75
CA ALA A 249 8.46 -22.50 -18.72
C ALA A 249 7.91 -22.22 -20.13
N ASN A 250 8.63 -21.40 -20.91
CA ASN A 250 8.35 -21.29 -22.35
C ASN A 250 8.58 -22.66 -23.01
N GLY A 251 7.68 -23.06 -23.91
CA GLY A 251 7.63 -24.39 -24.51
C GLY A 251 6.92 -25.45 -23.67
N ALA A 252 6.50 -25.17 -22.43
CA ALA A 252 5.72 -26.13 -21.63
C ALA A 252 4.43 -26.50 -22.35
N THR A 253 4.14 -27.80 -22.43
CA THR A 253 2.96 -28.35 -23.12
C THR A 253 2.06 -29.09 -22.16
N GLY A 254 0.75 -28.94 -22.30
CA GLY A 254 -0.22 -29.58 -21.42
C GLY A 254 -1.65 -29.46 -21.91
N THR A 255 -2.55 -30.20 -21.28
CA THR A 255 -3.98 -30.14 -21.58
C THR A 255 -4.71 -29.32 -20.51
N LEU A 256 -5.30 -28.20 -20.91
CA LEU A 256 -6.18 -27.39 -20.05
C LEU A 256 -7.57 -27.32 -20.66
N ALA A 257 -8.61 -27.51 -19.85
CA ALA A 257 -10.00 -27.46 -20.32
C ALA A 257 -10.22 -28.33 -21.58
N GLN A 258 -9.69 -29.56 -21.59
CA GLN A 258 -9.76 -30.53 -22.69
C GLN A 258 -9.10 -30.09 -24.01
N ARG A 259 -8.19 -29.10 -23.97
CA ARG A 259 -7.42 -28.66 -25.14
C ARG A 259 -5.92 -28.66 -24.84
N SER A 260 -5.13 -29.12 -25.81
CA SER A 260 -3.68 -29.09 -25.73
C SER A 260 -3.15 -27.70 -26.05
N TYR A 261 -2.29 -27.20 -25.18
CA TYR A 261 -1.63 -25.91 -25.31
C TYR A 261 -0.12 -26.04 -25.17
N THR A 262 0.59 -25.08 -25.75
CA THR A 262 2.01 -24.82 -25.51
C THR A 262 2.17 -23.38 -25.01
N VAL A 263 2.97 -23.15 -23.98
CA VAL A 263 3.33 -21.80 -23.52
C VAL A 263 4.30 -21.19 -24.53
N GLY A 264 3.84 -20.24 -25.34
CA GLY A 264 4.68 -19.59 -26.35
C GLY A 264 5.51 -18.43 -25.80
N ALA A 265 4.89 -17.62 -24.94
CA ALA A 265 5.51 -16.47 -24.31
C ALA A 265 4.83 -16.16 -22.97
N GLN A 266 5.51 -15.35 -22.15
CA GLN A 266 4.98 -14.86 -20.88
C GLN A 266 5.35 -13.40 -20.65
N ALA A 267 4.49 -12.68 -19.92
CA ALA A 267 4.73 -11.31 -19.50
C ALA A 267 4.46 -11.12 -18.01
N GLN A 268 5.25 -10.25 -17.40
CA GLN A 268 4.93 -9.63 -16.11
C GLN A 268 4.25 -8.29 -16.40
N VAL A 269 3.01 -8.16 -15.95
CA VAL A 269 2.16 -7.01 -16.22
C VAL A 269 1.82 -6.34 -14.90
N GLN A 270 2.14 -5.05 -14.78
CA GLN A 270 1.63 -4.24 -13.70
C GLN A 270 0.22 -3.79 -14.05
N VAL A 271 -0.71 -4.00 -13.12
CA VAL A 271 -2.10 -3.59 -13.22
C VAL A 271 -2.34 -2.48 -12.21
N GLY A 272 -2.68 -1.29 -12.68
CA GLY A 272 -3.16 -0.18 -11.85
C GLY A 272 -4.68 -0.10 -11.87
N ARG A 273 -5.30 0.00 -10.70
CA ARG A 273 -6.74 0.21 -10.51
C ARG A 273 -6.97 1.34 -9.52
N ILE A 274 -8.23 1.74 -9.34
CA ILE A 274 -8.58 2.77 -8.33
C ILE A 274 -8.14 2.35 -6.93
N ALA A 275 -8.19 1.05 -6.63
CA ALA A 275 -7.84 0.49 -5.32
C ALA A 275 -6.34 0.12 -5.15
N GLY A 276 -5.45 0.61 -6.01
CA GLY A 276 -4.01 0.37 -5.92
C GLY A 276 -3.42 -0.31 -7.15
N ARG A 277 -2.20 -0.83 -7.06
CA ARG A 277 -1.55 -1.60 -8.13
C ARG A 277 -1.19 -3.00 -7.66
N PHE A 278 -1.12 -3.93 -8.60
CA PHE A 278 -0.60 -5.27 -8.36
C PHE A 278 0.10 -5.78 -9.60
N GLU A 279 0.92 -6.81 -9.44
CA GLU A 279 1.51 -7.51 -10.57
C GLU A 279 0.73 -8.78 -10.88
N ARG A 280 0.58 -9.07 -12.17
CA ARG A 280 0.05 -10.33 -12.65
C ARG A 280 0.96 -10.93 -13.70
N ARG A 281 0.92 -12.25 -13.84
CA ARG A 281 1.60 -12.95 -14.93
C ARG A 281 0.60 -13.33 -15.99
N GLU A 282 0.94 -13.05 -17.24
CA GLU A 282 0.16 -13.42 -18.41
C GLU A 282 0.99 -14.38 -19.26
N TYR A 283 0.38 -15.48 -19.68
CA TYR A 283 0.99 -16.51 -20.51
C TYR A 283 0.21 -16.60 -21.81
N GLN A 284 0.91 -16.45 -22.92
CA GLN A 284 0.36 -16.73 -24.23
C GLN A 284 0.42 -18.23 -24.48
N LEU A 285 -0.75 -18.82 -24.68
CA LEU A 285 -0.89 -20.22 -25.04
C LEU A 285 -1.19 -20.37 -26.52
N THR A 286 -0.45 -21.24 -27.21
CA THR A 286 -0.74 -21.65 -28.58
C THR A 286 -1.40 -23.02 -28.59
N ALA A 287 -2.36 -23.23 -29.49
CA ALA A 287 -3.03 -24.52 -29.66
C ALA A 287 -3.01 -24.93 -31.15
N PRO A 288 -2.88 -26.23 -31.47
CA PRO A 288 -3.03 -26.70 -32.84
C PRO A 288 -4.43 -26.38 -33.37
N ALA A 289 -4.52 -25.77 -34.56
CA ALA A 289 -5.77 -25.50 -35.28
C ALA A 289 -6.83 -24.64 -34.54
N SER A 290 -6.43 -23.89 -33.51
CA SER A 290 -7.34 -23.00 -32.77
C SER A 290 -6.67 -21.65 -32.53
N PRO A 291 -7.45 -20.55 -32.45
CA PRO A 291 -6.91 -19.32 -31.88
C PRO A 291 -6.34 -19.62 -30.50
N GLY A 292 -5.13 -19.11 -30.24
CA GLY A 292 -4.46 -19.26 -28.95
C GLY A 292 -5.31 -18.72 -27.79
N ALA A 293 -4.84 -18.95 -26.57
CA ALA A 293 -5.50 -18.47 -25.36
C ALA A 293 -4.54 -17.61 -24.52
N LEU A 294 -5.10 -16.84 -23.60
CA LEU A 294 -4.38 -16.11 -22.57
C LEU A 294 -4.62 -16.79 -21.24
N LEU A 295 -3.58 -17.32 -20.61
CA LEU A 295 -3.64 -17.81 -19.24
C LEU A 295 -3.11 -16.73 -18.30
N VAL A 296 -3.90 -16.34 -17.30
CA VAL A 296 -3.57 -15.24 -16.39
C VAL A 296 -3.48 -15.76 -14.96
N ASN A 297 -2.36 -15.49 -14.28
CA ASN A 297 -2.20 -15.67 -12.85
C ASN A 297 -2.30 -14.31 -12.16
N GLY A 298 -3.29 -14.14 -11.28
CA GLY A 298 -3.56 -12.89 -10.58
C GLY A 298 -4.49 -11.95 -11.31
N LEU A 299 -5.56 -12.43 -11.96
CA LEU A 299 -6.48 -11.58 -12.72
C LEU A 299 -7.03 -10.40 -11.90
N THR A 300 -7.36 -10.60 -10.62
CA THR A 300 -7.84 -9.57 -9.68
C THR A 300 -6.86 -9.27 -8.52
N GLY A 301 -5.61 -9.74 -8.65
CA GLY A 301 -4.52 -9.53 -7.69
C GLY A 301 -4.20 -10.70 -6.75
N GLY A 302 -4.93 -11.82 -6.81
CA GLY A 302 -4.62 -13.00 -6.00
C GLY A 302 -3.56 -13.92 -6.62
N THR A 303 -2.50 -14.26 -5.88
CA THR A 303 -1.36 -15.06 -6.40
C THR A 303 -1.70 -16.50 -6.80
N ARG A 304 -2.86 -17.04 -6.35
CA ARG A 304 -3.36 -18.38 -6.70
C ARG A 304 -4.56 -18.37 -7.66
N GLN A 305 -4.88 -17.22 -8.24
CA GLN A 305 -6.05 -17.07 -9.11
C GLN A 305 -5.65 -17.27 -10.56
N TRP A 306 -6.02 -18.40 -11.14
CA TRP A 306 -5.75 -18.72 -12.53
C TRP A 306 -7.00 -18.55 -13.38
N HIS A 307 -6.87 -17.95 -14.55
CA HIS A 307 -7.95 -17.79 -15.51
C HIS A 307 -7.48 -18.15 -16.92
N LEU A 308 -8.23 -19.01 -17.61
CA LEU A 308 -8.02 -19.31 -19.02
C LEU A 308 -9.00 -18.49 -19.85
N LEU A 309 -8.47 -17.55 -20.62
CA LEU A 309 -9.21 -16.56 -21.38
C LEU A 309 -9.01 -16.78 -22.88
N GLN A 310 -10.09 -16.99 -23.60
CA GLN A 310 -10.11 -17.17 -25.06
C GLN A 310 -10.43 -15.84 -25.74
N PRO A 311 -9.73 -15.48 -26.84
CA PRO A 311 -10.04 -14.28 -27.59
C PRO A 311 -11.43 -14.38 -28.21
N VAL A 312 -12.17 -13.27 -28.17
CA VAL A 312 -13.50 -13.12 -28.75
C VAL A 312 -13.45 -11.94 -29.71
N LYS A 313 -14.05 -12.09 -30.88
CA LYS A 313 -14.19 -10.98 -31.82
C LYS A 313 -15.14 -9.93 -31.20
N PRO A 314 -14.68 -8.68 -30.99
CA PRO A 314 -15.57 -7.62 -30.50
C PRO A 314 -16.72 -7.38 -31.51
N PRO A 315 -17.94 -7.08 -31.03
CA PRO A 315 -19.00 -6.57 -31.92
C PRO A 315 -18.51 -5.34 -32.68
N LEU A 316 -18.92 -5.16 -33.94
CA LEU A 316 -18.46 -4.05 -34.81
C LEU A 316 -18.61 -2.66 -34.17
N GLN A 317 -19.68 -2.45 -33.41
CA GLN A 317 -19.93 -1.20 -32.70
C GLN A 317 -19.01 -1.00 -31.49
N PHE A 318 -18.47 -2.07 -30.90
CA PHE A 318 -17.69 -2.01 -29.67
C PHE A 318 -16.24 -1.57 -29.92
N THR A 319 -16.06 -0.26 -30.09
CA THR A 319 -14.79 0.41 -30.34
C THR A 319 -13.99 0.69 -29.06
N PRO A 320 -12.68 1.02 -29.16
CA PRO A 320 -11.91 1.52 -28.01
C PRO A 320 -12.57 2.69 -27.28
N HIS A 321 -13.19 3.63 -28.02
CA HIS A 321 -13.91 4.75 -27.44
C HIS A 321 -15.14 4.29 -26.63
N GLU A 322 -15.91 3.33 -27.15
CA GLU A 322 -17.04 2.75 -26.41
C GLU A 322 -16.60 1.99 -25.16
N ALA A 323 -15.42 1.35 -25.18
CA ALA A 323 -14.85 0.70 -24.01
C ALA A 323 -14.40 1.72 -22.96
N ALA A 324 -13.74 2.81 -23.37
CA ALA A 324 -13.33 3.91 -22.49
C ALA A 324 -14.50 4.66 -21.82
N ALA A 325 -15.67 4.67 -22.47
CA ALA A 325 -16.87 5.26 -21.91
C ALA A 325 -17.49 4.43 -20.77
N ARG A 326 -17.08 3.16 -20.58
CA ARG A 326 -17.67 2.29 -19.54
C ARG A 326 -17.24 2.69 -18.13
N ARG A 327 -18.10 2.39 -17.16
CA ARG A 327 -17.88 2.53 -15.71
C ARG A 327 -18.20 1.23 -15.01
N LYS A 328 -17.68 1.07 -13.79
CA LYS A 328 -18.05 -0.05 -12.91
C LYS A 328 -19.57 -0.05 -12.70
N GLY A 329 -20.17 -1.23 -12.79
CA GLY A 329 -21.61 -1.45 -12.72
C GLY A 329 -22.35 -1.31 -14.04
N ASN A 330 -21.74 -0.74 -15.10
CA ASN A 330 -22.40 -0.72 -16.41
C ASN A 330 -22.62 -2.14 -16.93
N GLN A 331 -23.80 -2.36 -17.50
CA GLN A 331 -24.09 -3.55 -18.29
C GLN A 331 -23.83 -3.26 -19.76
N LEU A 332 -23.22 -4.21 -20.46
CA LEU A 332 -23.02 -4.16 -21.90
C LEU A 332 -23.37 -5.51 -22.51
N ARG A 333 -23.97 -5.45 -23.70
CA ARG A 333 -24.27 -6.63 -24.48
C ARG A 333 -23.07 -6.93 -25.39
N LEU A 334 -22.33 -7.97 -25.06
CA LEU A 334 -21.21 -8.49 -25.85
C LEU A 334 -21.69 -9.77 -26.52
N SER A 335 -21.96 -9.69 -27.82
CA SER A 335 -22.61 -10.77 -28.58
C SER A 335 -24.00 -11.11 -28.03
N ASP A 336 -24.21 -12.34 -27.59
CA ASP A 336 -25.42 -12.87 -26.97
C ASP A 336 -25.42 -12.74 -25.44
N THR A 337 -24.33 -12.24 -24.84
CA THR A 337 -24.13 -12.22 -23.39
C THR A 337 -24.23 -10.80 -22.84
N THR A 338 -24.98 -10.63 -21.74
CA THR A 338 -24.94 -9.40 -20.94
C THR A 338 -23.83 -9.50 -19.91
N VAL A 339 -22.86 -8.60 -20.00
CA VAL A 339 -21.70 -8.52 -19.11
C VAL A 339 -21.85 -7.30 -18.23
N THR A 340 -21.64 -7.45 -16.92
CA THR A 340 -21.56 -6.32 -15.98
C THR A 340 -20.10 -5.98 -15.74
N VAL A 341 -19.71 -4.72 -15.95
CA VAL A 341 -18.35 -4.25 -15.66
C VAL A 341 -18.13 -4.27 -14.16
N THR A 342 -17.16 -5.05 -13.70
CA THR A 342 -16.84 -5.18 -12.28
C THR A 342 -15.66 -4.30 -11.86
N GLU A 343 -14.75 -4.01 -12.79
CA GLU A 343 -13.50 -3.31 -12.50
C GLU A 343 -12.97 -2.59 -13.74
N LEU A 344 -12.38 -1.41 -13.53
CA LEU A 344 -11.61 -0.67 -14.53
C LEU A 344 -10.14 -0.67 -14.11
N PHE A 345 -9.23 -0.83 -15.07
CA PHE A 345 -7.80 -0.86 -14.80
C PHE A 345 -6.98 -0.29 -15.95
N LEU A 346 -5.70 -0.04 -15.65
CA LEU A 346 -4.63 0.31 -16.55
C LEU A 346 -3.57 -0.79 -16.45
N THR A 347 -3.00 -1.20 -17.57
CA THR A 347 -1.96 -2.23 -17.64
C THR A 347 -0.71 -1.69 -18.29
N GLN A 348 0.45 -2.05 -17.74
CA GLN A 348 1.76 -1.79 -18.31
C GLN A 348 2.59 -3.07 -18.26
N THR A 349 3.03 -3.54 -19.42
CA THR A 349 3.96 -4.67 -19.52
C THR A 349 5.35 -4.24 -19.02
N ARG A 350 5.85 -4.95 -18.00
CA ARG A 350 7.15 -4.69 -17.36
C ARG A 350 8.26 -5.54 -17.95
N GLN A 351 7.96 -6.80 -18.23
CA GLN A 351 8.90 -7.76 -18.76
C GLN A 351 8.15 -8.73 -19.66
N VAL A 352 8.80 -9.14 -20.76
CA VAL A 352 8.33 -10.20 -21.66
C VAL A 352 9.47 -11.20 -21.81
N ASP A 353 9.10 -12.48 -21.87
CA ASP A 353 10.00 -13.59 -22.14
C ASP A 353 9.33 -14.56 -23.13
N GLY A 354 10.04 -14.97 -24.18
CA GLY A 354 9.51 -15.77 -25.30
C GLY A 354 9.50 -15.01 -26.62
N ASP A 355 8.95 -15.61 -27.67
CA ASP A 355 8.89 -15.01 -29.01
C ASP A 355 7.81 -13.90 -29.09
N PRO A 356 8.19 -12.62 -29.27
CA PRO A 356 7.24 -11.52 -29.35
C PRO A 356 6.48 -11.46 -30.69
N GLY A 357 6.89 -12.21 -31.71
CA GLY A 357 6.44 -12.07 -33.10
C GLY A 357 4.96 -12.37 -33.38
N ALA A 358 4.25 -12.99 -32.44
CA ALA A 358 2.82 -13.32 -32.55
C ALA A 358 2.00 -12.88 -31.32
N SER A 359 2.50 -11.89 -30.57
CA SER A 359 2.14 -11.71 -29.16
C SER A 359 0.69 -11.25 -28.91
N LEU A 360 -0.10 -12.09 -28.21
CA LEU A 360 -1.35 -11.71 -27.52
C LEU A 360 -1.09 -10.89 -26.24
N LEU A 361 0.18 -10.75 -25.86
CA LEU A 361 0.60 -9.98 -24.70
C LEU A 361 0.61 -8.49 -25.05
N PRO A 362 0.18 -7.64 -24.11
CA PRO A 362 0.00 -6.23 -24.38
C PRO A 362 1.34 -5.55 -24.63
N ALA A 363 1.41 -4.74 -25.69
CA ALA A 363 2.53 -3.83 -25.93
C ALA A 363 2.21 -2.47 -25.29
N GLY A 364 3.12 -1.97 -24.46
CA GLY A 364 3.01 -0.64 -23.86
C GLY A 364 1.88 -0.50 -22.84
N LEU A 365 1.29 0.70 -22.79
CA LEU A 365 0.23 1.08 -21.86
C LEU A 365 -1.14 0.76 -22.48
N GLN A 366 -1.98 0.03 -21.77
CA GLN A 366 -3.35 -0.29 -22.21
C GLN A 366 -4.35 -0.06 -21.09
N TYR A 367 -5.51 0.49 -21.44
CA TYR A 367 -6.66 0.55 -20.56
C TYR A 367 -7.44 -0.76 -20.65
N GLY A 368 -8.21 -1.08 -19.61
CA GLY A 368 -9.01 -2.28 -19.63
C GLY A 368 -10.12 -2.29 -18.61
N PHE A 369 -11.02 -3.26 -18.75
CA PHE A 369 -12.00 -3.58 -17.72
C PHE A 369 -12.14 -5.09 -17.57
N LEU A 370 -12.50 -5.50 -16.35
CA LEU A 370 -13.06 -6.82 -16.08
C LEU A 370 -14.58 -6.71 -16.06
N GLY A 371 -15.23 -7.74 -16.57
CA GLY A 371 -16.67 -7.92 -16.45
C GLY A 371 -17.01 -9.35 -16.09
N SER A 372 -18.22 -9.56 -15.59
CA SER A 372 -18.74 -10.88 -15.28
C SER A 372 -20.10 -11.13 -15.93
N SER A 373 -20.35 -12.40 -16.24
CA SER A 373 -21.66 -12.92 -16.59
C SER A 373 -21.80 -14.33 -16.01
N GLY A 374 -22.52 -14.45 -14.90
CA GLY A 374 -22.54 -15.69 -14.11
C GLY A 374 -21.15 -16.08 -13.62
N ALA A 375 -20.71 -17.30 -13.96
CA ALA A 375 -19.38 -17.81 -13.62
C ALA A 375 -18.28 -17.39 -14.61
N GLU A 376 -18.64 -16.74 -15.72
CA GLU A 376 -17.67 -16.32 -16.74
C GLU A 376 -17.06 -14.96 -16.43
N SER A 377 -15.77 -14.86 -16.74
CA SER A 377 -14.99 -13.62 -16.67
C SER A 377 -14.73 -13.08 -18.07
N TRP A 378 -14.87 -11.77 -18.21
CA TRP A 378 -14.60 -11.03 -19.44
C TRP A 378 -13.47 -10.04 -19.19
N LEU A 379 -12.53 -9.98 -20.13
CA LEU A 379 -11.40 -9.06 -20.10
C LEU A 379 -11.38 -8.27 -21.40
N ALA A 380 -11.63 -6.97 -21.32
CA ALA A 380 -11.40 -6.06 -22.44
C ALA A 380 -10.11 -5.28 -22.19
N ARG A 381 -9.29 -5.13 -23.23
CA ARG A 381 -8.12 -4.24 -23.22
C ARG A 381 -8.10 -3.42 -24.49
N TRP A 382 -7.75 -2.15 -24.38
CA TRP A 382 -7.69 -1.25 -25.51
C TRP A 382 -6.59 -0.19 -25.37
N ASN A 383 -6.20 0.34 -26.52
CA ASN A 383 -5.42 1.57 -26.65
C ASN A 383 -6.20 2.52 -27.59
N GLU A 384 -5.54 3.52 -28.19
CA GLU A 384 -6.20 4.47 -29.09
C GLU A 384 -6.71 3.83 -30.40
N ARG A 385 -6.16 2.69 -30.81
CA ARG A 385 -6.36 2.07 -32.13
C ARG A 385 -7.05 0.72 -32.04
N ASP A 386 -6.64 -0.08 -31.08
CA ASP A 386 -6.97 -1.50 -30.99
C ASP A 386 -7.80 -1.78 -29.75
N LEU A 387 -8.75 -2.71 -29.89
CA LEU A 387 -9.48 -3.31 -28.80
C LEU A 387 -9.42 -4.83 -28.95
N VAL A 388 -9.03 -5.49 -27.86
CA VAL A 388 -9.06 -6.93 -27.74
C VAL A 388 -10.02 -7.32 -26.61
N LEU A 389 -10.78 -8.38 -26.86
CA LEU A 389 -11.76 -8.90 -25.92
C LEU A 389 -11.47 -10.37 -25.68
N TYR A 390 -11.54 -10.78 -24.43
CA TYR A 390 -11.41 -12.17 -24.03
C TYR A 390 -12.58 -12.58 -23.15
N ARG A 391 -12.97 -13.85 -23.24
CA ARG A 391 -13.92 -14.50 -22.34
C ARG A 391 -13.29 -15.76 -21.77
N GLY A 392 -13.60 -16.09 -20.54
CA GLY A 392 -13.07 -17.31 -19.96
C GLY A 392 -13.59 -17.61 -18.57
N ARG A 393 -12.89 -18.52 -17.90
CA ARG A 393 -13.30 -19.05 -16.60
C ARG A 393 -12.09 -19.20 -15.67
N PRO A 394 -12.30 -19.19 -14.35
CA PRO A 394 -11.27 -19.56 -13.41
C PRO A 394 -10.83 -21.02 -13.62
N LEU A 395 -9.57 -21.32 -13.32
CA LEU A 395 -8.99 -22.65 -13.26
C LEU A 395 -8.45 -22.91 -11.86
N ASP A 396 -8.42 -24.18 -11.45
CA ASP A 396 -7.69 -24.60 -10.25
C ASP A 396 -6.18 -24.52 -10.51
N GLU A 397 -5.42 -24.10 -9.49
CA GLU A 397 -3.95 -24.04 -9.58
C GLU A 397 -3.34 -25.43 -9.81
N GLN A 398 -3.90 -26.47 -9.19
CA GLN A 398 -3.41 -27.85 -9.35
C GLN A 398 -3.58 -28.33 -10.78
N ASP A 399 -4.69 -27.98 -11.45
CA ASP A 399 -4.92 -28.33 -12.85
C ASP A 399 -3.89 -27.64 -13.77
N VAL A 400 -3.58 -26.37 -13.49
CA VAL A 400 -2.57 -25.62 -14.24
C VAL A 400 -1.18 -26.22 -14.05
N LEU A 401 -0.83 -26.60 -12.83
CA LEU A 401 0.44 -27.23 -12.50
C LEU A 401 0.59 -28.62 -13.09
N ALA A 402 -0.44 -29.45 -13.00
CA ALA A 402 -0.45 -30.78 -13.58
C ALA A 402 -0.30 -30.73 -15.10
N ALA A 403 -0.88 -29.71 -15.75
CA ALA A 403 -0.78 -29.55 -17.19
C ALA A 403 0.53 -28.90 -17.65
N LEU A 404 0.94 -27.78 -17.04
CA LEU A 404 1.98 -26.89 -17.58
C LEU A 404 3.15 -26.62 -16.61
N GLY A 405 3.10 -27.18 -15.40
CA GLY A 405 4.17 -27.05 -14.42
C GLY A 405 5.46 -27.71 -14.88
N PRO A 406 6.60 -27.41 -14.22
CA PRO A 406 7.82 -28.19 -14.43
C PRO A 406 7.48 -29.65 -14.12
N GLY A 407 7.62 -30.53 -15.12
CA GLY A 407 7.45 -31.96 -14.91
C GLY A 407 8.37 -32.46 -13.79
N PRO A 408 8.10 -33.64 -13.20
CA PRO A 408 9.02 -34.22 -12.21
C PRO A 408 10.43 -34.23 -12.81
N GLU A 409 11.41 -33.68 -12.09
CA GLU A 409 12.81 -33.76 -12.49
C GLU A 409 13.09 -35.22 -12.82
N LYS A 410 13.42 -35.52 -14.08
CA LYS A 410 13.93 -36.84 -14.42
C LYS A 410 15.16 -37.04 -13.55
N PRO A 411 15.21 -38.11 -12.71
CA PRO A 411 16.43 -38.40 -11.97
C PRO A 411 17.57 -38.53 -12.98
N LYS A 412 18.64 -37.77 -12.73
CA LYS A 412 19.85 -37.79 -13.54
C LYS A 412 20.54 -39.14 -13.48
#